data_AF-A0A2V8UP44-F1
#
_entry.id   AF-A0A2V8UP44-F1
#
_cell.length_a   1.000
_cell.length_b   1.000
_cell.length_c   1.000
_cell.angle_alpha   90.00
_cell.angle_beta   90.00
_cell.angle_gamma   90.00
#
_symmetry.space_group_name_H-M   'P 1'
#
loop_
_entity.id
_entity.type
_entity.pdbx_description
1 polymer ?
#
loop_
_entity_poly.entity_id
_entity_poly.type
_entity_poly.pdbx_seq_one_letter_code
_entity_poly.pdbx_strand_id
1 'polypeptide(L)'
;MNVYVSLMALLVFAADSDWPQFRGPSASGVANGSPPIEWNVESGKNVLWKTKIPGLGHSSPIIWGDRIFVTSAVAEKGESSLKTGLYGDIDPVKDEGPQKFNVYCVDRRSGKILWERTATSGVPKIMRHPKSTHASPTPATDG
;
A
#
# COMPACT_ATOMS: atom_id res chain seq x y z
N MET A 1 -33.97 23.91 -37.47
CA MET A 1 -33.50 23.54 -36.11
C MET A 1 -32.85 22.18 -36.24
N ASN A 2 -31.51 22.14 -36.25
CA ASN A 2 -30.79 20.89 -36.49
C ASN A 2 -30.39 20.28 -35.14
N VAL A 3 -30.74 19.01 -34.93
CA VAL A 3 -30.33 18.22 -33.78
C VAL A 3 -29.16 17.35 -34.23
N TYR A 4 -28.04 17.42 -33.51
CA TYR A 4 -26.89 16.55 -33.71
C TYR A 4 -26.84 15.53 -32.58
N VAL A 5 -26.71 14.24 -32.92
CA VAL A 5 -26.46 13.15 -31.98
C VAL A 5 -24.98 12.79 -32.07
N SER A 6 -24.24 13.03 -30.99
CA SER A 6 -22.84 12.62 -30.89
C SER A 6 -22.77 11.29 -30.16
N LEU A 7 -22.32 10.23 -30.85
CA LEU A 7 -21.97 8.96 -30.24
C LEU A 7 -20.58 9.10 -29.60
N MET A 8 -20.53 9.32 -28.29
CA MET A 8 -19.29 9.28 -27.54
C MET A 8 -18.93 7.81 -27.31
N ALA A 9 -17.97 7.29 -28.07
CA ALA A 9 -17.39 5.98 -27.80
C ALA A 9 -16.70 6.04 -26.42
N LEU A 10 -17.29 5.38 -25.42
CA LEU A 10 -16.60 5.04 -24.19
C LEU A 10 -15.46 4.10 -24.57
N LEU A 11 -14.24 4.62 -24.59
CA LEU A 11 -13.05 3.80 -24.48
C LEU A 11 -13.14 3.10 -23.13
N VAL A 12 -13.66 1.88 -23.12
CA VAL A 12 -13.48 0.95 -22.02
C VAL A 12 -11.99 0.61 -22.06
N PHE A 13 -11.18 1.37 -21.33
CA PHE A 13 -9.84 0.93 -21.00
C PHE A 13 -10.03 -0.39 -20.25
N ALA A 14 -9.63 -1.50 -20.87
CA ALA A 14 -9.50 -2.76 -20.15
C ALA A 14 -8.58 -2.47 -18.97
N ALA A 15 -9.12 -2.50 -17.75
CA ALA A 15 -8.33 -2.27 -16.55
C ALA A 15 -7.24 -3.35 -16.52
N ASP A 16 -6.00 -2.89 -16.59
CA ASP A 16 -4.84 -3.71 -16.30
C ASP A 16 -5.02 -4.26 -14.87
N SER A 17 -5.36 -5.54 -14.77
CA SER A 17 -6.16 -6.16 -13.70
C SER A 17 -6.04 -5.49 -12.32
N ASP A 18 -7.12 -4.87 -11.86
CA ASP A 18 -7.22 -4.33 -10.51
C ASP A 18 -6.93 -5.40 -9.46
N TRP A 19 -6.44 -4.96 -8.30
CA TRP A 19 -6.13 -5.81 -7.16
C TRP A 19 -6.75 -5.21 -5.90
N PRO A 20 -8.09 -5.26 -5.76
CA PRO A 20 -8.82 -4.40 -4.83
C PRO A 20 -8.70 -4.80 -3.35
N GLN A 21 -8.14 -5.97 -3.04
CA GLN A 21 -8.09 -6.51 -1.67
C GLN A 21 -6.92 -7.48 -1.49
N PHE A 22 -6.74 -7.99 -0.26
CA PHE A 22 -5.80 -9.06 0.01
C PHE A 22 -6.08 -10.27 -0.87
N ARG A 23 -5.04 -10.78 -1.56
CA ARG A 23 -5.14 -11.84 -2.59
C ARG A 23 -5.96 -11.48 -3.84
N GLY A 24 -6.27 -10.20 -4.05
CA GLY A 24 -6.76 -9.72 -5.34
C GLY A 24 -8.22 -10.09 -5.66
N PRO A 25 -8.58 -10.11 -6.96
CA PRO A 25 -9.93 -10.42 -7.40
C PRO A 25 -10.42 -11.78 -6.88
N SER A 26 -11.62 -11.79 -6.31
CA SER A 26 -12.24 -12.96 -5.70
C SER A 26 -11.39 -13.65 -4.62
N ALA A 27 -10.42 -12.93 -4.02
CA ALA A 27 -9.45 -13.43 -3.05
C ALA A 27 -8.65 -14.67 -3.52
N SER A 28 -8.48 -14.81 -4.85
CA SER A 28 -7.90 -16.00 -5.49
C SER A 28 -6.38 -16.12 -5.32
N GLY A 29 -5.67 -15.00 -5.18
CA GLY A 29 -4.21 -14.94 -5.19
C GLY A 29 -3.60 -15.16 -6.57
N VAL A 30 -4.39 -15.06 -7.65
CA VAL A 30 -3.96 -15.30 -9.02
C VAL A 30 -3.97 -14.00 -9.81
N ALA A 31 -2.85 -13.68 -10.46
CA ALA A 31 -2.72 -12.58 -11.40
C ALA A 31 -2.56 -13.13 -12.82
N ASN A 32 -3.01 -12.38 -13.82
CA ASN A 32 -2.75 -12.67 -15.22
C ASN A 32 -1.43 -12.02 -15.67
N GLY A 33 -0.82 -12.54 -16.74
CA GLY A 33 0.36 -11.95 -17.38
C GLY A 33 1.66 -12.69 -17.12
N SER A 34 2.77 -12.08 -17.55
CA SER A 34 4.12 -12.65 -17.50
C SER A 34 5.04 -11.71 -16.73
N PRO A 35 5.05 -11.78 -15.38
CA PRO A 35 5.92 -10.92 -14.58
C PRO A 35 7.40 -11.24 -14.81
N PRO A 36 8.32 -10.30 -14.55
CA PRO A 36 9.75 -10.57 -14.62
C PRO A 36 10.13 -11.70 -13.65
N ILE A 37 10.76 -12.75 -14.17
CA ILE A 37 11.24 -13.91 -13.37
C ILE A 37 12.59 -13.66 -12.68
N GLU A 38 13.24 -12.54 -13.00
CA GLU A 38 14.45 -12.07 -12.35
C GLU A 38 14.32 -10.59 -12.02
N TRP A 39 14.75 -10.16 -10.84
CA TRP A 39 14.79 -8.76 -10.44
C TRP A 39 15.84 -8.55 -9.33
N ASN A 40 16.29 -7.31 -9.17
CA ASN A 40 17.22 -6.97 -8.09
C ASN A 40 17.00 -5.50 -7.65
N VAL A 41 16.72 -5.31 -6.37
CA VAL A 41 16.42 -3.99 -5.78
C VAL A 41 17.66 -3.10 -5.60
N GLU A 42 18.82 -3.71 -5.40
CA GLU A 42 20.10 -3.01 -5.21
C GLU A 42 20.63 -2.47 -6.54
N SER A 43 20.73 -3.33 -7.57
CA SER A 43 21.18 -2.95 -8.90
C SER A 43 20.11 -2.25 -9.74
N GLY A 44 18.83 -2.38 -9.36
CA GLY A 44 17.70 -1.81 -10.08
C GLY A 44 17.21 -2.66 -11.26
N LYS A 45 17.77 -3.86 -11.50
CA LYS A 45 17.32 -4.76 -12.57
C LYS A 45 15.82 -5.06 -12.41
N ASN A 46 15.04 -4.74 -13.45
CA ASN A 46 13.58 -4.94 -13.50
C ASN A 46 12.81 -4.24 -12.35
N VAL A 47 13.33 -3.13 -11.83
CA VAL A 47 12.64 -2.27 -10.85
C VAL A 47 12.24 -0.97 -11.53
N LEU A 48 10.93 -0.70 -11.64
CA LEU A 48 10.41 0.51 -12.28
C LEU A 48 10.64 1.77 -11.45
N TRP A 49 10.37 1.69 -10.15
CA TRP A 49 10.53 2.81 -9.22
C TRP A 49 10.60 2.30 -7.78
N LYS A 50 11.05 3.17 -6.87
CA LYS A 50 11.08 2.95 -5.42
C LYS A 50 10.58 4.20 -4.71
N THR A 51 9.66 4.03 -3.77
CA THR A 51 9.05 5.15 -3.04
C THR A 51 9.14 4.88 -1.55
N LYS A 52 9.70 5.84 -0.80
CA LYS A 52 9.73 5.78 0.65
C LYS A 52 8.34 6.14 1.19
N ILE A 53 7.71 5.19 1.89
CA ILE A 53 6.44 5.42 2.60
C ILE A 53 6.76 5.74 4.06
N PRO A 54 6.29 6.86 4.62
CA PRO A 54 6.50 7.18 6.03
C PRO A 54 5.82 6.15 6.95
N GLY A 55 6.45 5.87 8.10
CA GLY A 55 5.93 4.94 9.11
C GLY A 55 6.20 3.47 8.81
N LEU A 56 5.56 2.60 9.60
CA LEU A 56 5.65 1.15 9.44
C LEU A 56 4.36 0.58 8.85
N GLY A 57 4.45 -0.35 7.91
CA GLY A 57 3.30 -1.04 7.33
C GLY A 57 3.66 -2.45 6.89
N HIS A 58 2.87 -3.44 7.33
CA HIS A 58 2.96 -4.84 6.89
C HIS A 58 1.78 -5.29 6.03
N SER A 59 0.77 -4.43 5.89
CA SER A 59 -0.30 -4.59 4.92
C SER A 59 0.23 -4.83 3.51
N SER A 60 -0.51 -5.57 2.69
CA SER A 60 -0.26 -5.61 1.24
C SER A 60 -0.76 -4.33 0.56
N PRO A 61 -0.12 -3.87 -0.52
CA PRO A 61 -0.70 -2.85 -1.39
C PRO A 61 -1.97 -3.38 -2.08
N ILE A 62 -2.92 -2.49 -2.38
CA ILE A 62 -4.03 -2.76 -3.30
C ILE A 62 -3.93 -1.85 -4.52
N ILE A 63 -4.51 -2.27 -5.65
CA ILE A 63 -4.47 -1.56 -6.93
C ILE A 63 -5.89 -1.29 -7.41
N TRP A 64 -6.15 -0.05 -7.81
CA TRP A 64 -7.38 0.34 -8.51
C TRP A 64 -7.06 1.36 -9.61
N GLY A 65 -7.24 0.97 -10.86
CA GLY A 65 -6.80 1.70 -12.05
C GLY A 65 -5.30 1.98 -12.03
N ASP A 66 -4.93 3.25 -12.25
CA ASP A 66 -3.55 3.73 -12.22
C ASP A 66 -3.04 4.06 -10.80
N ARG A 67 -3.72 3.59 -9.75
CA ARG A 67 -3.41 3.94 -8.35
C ARG A 67 -3.07 2.71 -7.52
N ILE A 68 -2.06 2.87 -6.69
CA ILE A 68 -1.66 1.93 -5.64
C ILE A 68 -2.01 2.55 -4.30
N PHE A 69 -2.66 1.80 -3.41
CA PHE A 69 -2.96 2.24 -2.06
C PHE A 69 -2.18 1.42 -1.05
N VAL A 70 -1.55 2.11 -0.11
CA VAL A 70 -0.79 1.51 0.99
C VAL A 70 -1.17 2.16 2.31
N THR A 71 -1.13 1.37 3.38
CA THR A 71 -1.39 1.84 4.74
C THR A 71 -0.13 1.80 5.58
N SER A 72 0.04 2.77 6.47
CA SER A 72 1.12 2.76 7.45
C SER A 72 0.71 3.38 8.77
N ALA A 73 1.42 2.99 9.83
CA ALA A 73 1.33 3.60 11.15
C ALA A 73 2.55 4.52 11.33
N VAL A 74 2.29 5.81 11.54
CA VAL A 74 3.32 6.85 11.67
C VAL A 74 3.30 7.35 13.11
N ALA A 75 4.40 7.18 13.86
CA ALA A 75 4.53 7.77 15.18
C ALA A 75 4.53 9.31 15.08
N GLU A 76 3.79 9.99 15.96
CA GLU A 76 3.79 11.46 15.99
C GLU A 76 5.09 12.05 16.55
N LYS A 77 5.82 11.26 17.35
CA LYS A 77 7.12 11.62 17.91
C LYS A 77 8.08 10.44 17.82
N GLY A 78 9.33 10.72 17.49
CA GLY A 78 10.38 9.72 17.34
C GLY A 78 10.25 8.90 16.04
N GLU A 79 11.15 7.95 15.85
CA GLU A 79 11.12 7.03 14.73
C GLU A 79 10.64 5.65 15.17
N SER A 80 9.75 5.06 14.39
CA SER A 80 9.34 3.67 14.57
C SER A 80 10.39 2.75 13.94
N SER A 81 11.04 1.91 14.75
CA SER A 81 12.00 0.91 14.27
C SER A 81 11.39 -0.50 14.23
N LEU A 82 11.78 -1.28 13.22
CA LEU A 82 11.48 -2.70 13.11
C LEU A 82 12.75 -3.50 13.41
N LYS A 83 12.66 -4.52 14.26
CA LYS A 83 13.80 -5.43 14.49
C LYS A 83 13.68 -6.63 13.54
N THR A 84 14.60 -6.74 12.58
CA THR A 84 14.67 -7.88 11.65
C THR A 84 15.78 -8.86 12.07
N GLY A 85 15.51 -10.18 12.04
CA GLY A 85 16.51 -11.23 12.36
C GLY A 85 16.06 -12.28 13.39
N LEU A 86 16.92 -13.26 13.67
CA LEU A 86 16.67 -14.37 14.61
C LEU A 86 17.09 -14.08 16.06
N TYR A 87 17.59 -12.88 16.36
CA TYR A 87 18.17 -12.55 17.66
C TYR A 87 17.49 -11.33 18.28
N GLY A 88 17.23 -11.39 19.59
CA GLY A 88 16.72 -10.27 20.38
C GLY A 88 15.58 -10.67 21.31
N ASP A 89 15.40 -9.84 22.33
CA ASP A 89 14.29 -9.92 23.28
C ASP A 89 12.94 -9.82 22.54
N ILE A 90 12.00 -10.71 22.88
CA ILE A 90 10.63 -10.74 22.32
C ILE A 90 9.69 -9.77 23.04
N ASP A 91 10.22 -9.04 24.02
CA ASP A 91 9.51 -7.99 24.72
C ASP A 91 8.82 -7.03 23.74
N PRO A 92 7.56 -6.64 24.04
CA PRO A 92 6.84 -5.70 23.20
C PRO A 92 7.60 -4.38 23.04
N VAL A 93 7.45 -3.75 21.88
CA VAL A 93 8.03 -2.42 21.67
C VAL A 93 7.28 -1.41 22.53
N LYS A 94 8.02 -0.57 23.26
CA LYS A 94 7.47 0.53 24.05
C LYS A 94 7.17 1.74 23.16
N ASP A 95 6.30 1.57 22.17
CA ASP A 95 5.82 2.61 21.26
C ASP A 95 4.45 3.16 21.68
N GLU A 96 4.35 3.51 22.96
CA GLU A 96 3.15 3.97 23.67
C GLU A 96 2.71 5.40 23.26
N GLY A 97 3.37 6.01 22.28
CA GLY A 97 3.04 7.34 21.79
C GLY A 97 1.85 7.35 20.81
N PRO A 98 1.23 8.52 20.58
CA PRO A 98 0.21 8.67 19.55
C PRO A 98 0.76 8.28 18.16
N GLN A 99 -0.06 7.58 17.38
CA GLN A 99 0.22 7.21 16.00
C GLN A 99 -0.87 7.74 15.07
N LYS A 100 -0.47 8.12 13.85
CA LYS A 100 -1.37 8.39 12.73
C LYS A 100 -1.44 7.16 11.84
N PHE A 101 -2.65 6.70 11.55
CA PHE A 101 -2.92 5.59 10.66
C PHE A 101 -3.25 6.15 9.29
N ASN A 102 -2.24 6.17 8.43
CA ASN A 102 -2.29 6.86 7.15
C ASN A 102 -2.60 5.88 6.01
N VAL A 103 -3.32 6.41 5.03
CA VAL A 103 -3.51 5.83 3.69
C VAL A 103 -2.76 6.73 2.71
N TYR A 104 -1.92 6.13 1.88
CA TYR A 104 -1.24 6.82 0.78
C TYR A 104 -1.79 6.30 -0.54
N CYS A 105 -2.04 7.23 -1.46
CA CYS A 105 -2.29 6.92 -2.86
C CYS A 105 -1.02 7.22 -3.66
N VAL A 106 -0.54 6.23 -4.38
CA VAL A 106 0.66 6.28 -5.18
C VAL A 106 0.29 6.08 -6.64
N ASP A 107 0.85 6.90 -7.52
CA ASP A 107 0.73 6.72 -8.96
C ASP A 107 1.47 5.44 -9.39
N ARG A 108 0.75 4.50 -10.00
CA ARG A 108 1.28 3.17 -10.38
C ARG A 108 2.46 3.26 -11.35
N ARG A 109 2.49 4.29 -12.20
CA ARG A 109 3.46 4.42 -13.29
C ARG A 109 4.77 5.07 -12.82
N SER A 110 4.67 6.13 -12.03
CA SER A 110 5.81 6.93 -11.59
C SER A 110 6.28 6.63 -10.16
N GLY A 111 5.45 5.97 -9.35
CA GLY A 111 5.71 5.80 -7.91
C GLY A 111 5.52 7.07 -7.08
N LYS A 112 5.04 8.18 -7.67
CA LYS A 112 4.81 9.43 -6.94
C LYS A 112 3.65 9.27 -5.97
N ILE A 113 3.83 9.71 -4.72
CA ILE A 113 2.71 9.87 -3.79
C ILE A 113 1.82 11.01 -4.31
N LEU A 114 0.59 10.67 -4.69
CA LEU A 114 -0.41 11.61 -5.19
C LEU A 114 -1.09 12.35 -4.04
N TRP A 115 -1.42 11.62 -2.97
CA TRP A 115 -1.95 12.18 -1.75
C TRP A 115 -1.74 11.23 -0.56
N GLU A 116 -1.88 11.81 0.63
CA GLU A 116 -1.88 11.13 1.92
C GLU A 116 -3.15 11.55 2.69
N ARG A 117 -3.74 10.61 3.42
CA ARG A 117 -4.86 10.87 4.34
C ARG A 117 -4.70 10.09 5.62
N THR A 118 -4.88 10.76 6.76
CA THR A 118 -4.99 10.09 8.06
C THR A 118 -6.41 9.53 8.22
N ALA A 119 -6.55 8.21 8.24
CA ALA A 119 -7.83 7.54 8.46
C ALA A 119 -8.27 7.65 9.93
N THR A 120 -7.32 7.52 10.85
CA THR A 120 -7.53 7.74 12.29
C THR A 120 -6.20 8.01 12.99
N SER A 121 -6.26 8.51 14.21
CA SER A 121 -5.09 8.75 15.05
C SER A 121 -5.39 8.34 16.49
N GLY A 122 -4.38 7.87 17.21
CA GLY A 122 -4.51 7.55 18.62
C GLY A 122 -3.33 6.75 19.15
N VAL A 123 -3.34 6.52 20.46
CA VAL A 123 -2.39 5.61 21.11
C VAL A 123 -2.89 4.17 20.90
N PRO A 124 -2.08 3.27 20.31
CA PRO A 124 -2.44 1.87 20.19
C PRO A 124 -2.76 1.26 21.56
N LYS A 125 -3.86 0.50 21.66
CA LYS A 125 -4.29 -0.11 22.94
C LYS A 125 -3.36 -1.22 23.43
N ILE A 126 -2.60 -1.80 22.51
CA ILE A 126 -1.65 -2.89 22.78
C ILE A 126 -0.32 -2.50 22.18
N MET A 127 0.77 -2.84 22.85
CA MET A 127 2.11 -2.76 22.27
C MET A 127 2.25 -3.82 21.17
N ARG A 128 3.04 -3.51 20.15
CA ARG A 128 3.32 -4.48 19.08
C ARG A 128 4.51 -5.37 19.41
N HIS A 129 4.50 -6.57 18.83
CA HIS A 129 5.70 -7.39 18.74
C HIS A 129 6.79 -6.64 17.91
N PRO A 130 8.09 -6.76 18.24
CA PRO A 130 9.18 -6.06 17.55
C PRO A 130 9.28 -6.32 16.04
N LYS A 131 8.76 -7.46 15.59
CA LYS A 131 8.66 -7.88 14.17
C LYS A 131 7.30 -7.60 13.54
N SER A 132 6.46 -6.78 14.15
CA SER A 132 5.12 -6.42 13.65
C SER A 132 4.96 -4.91 13.54
N THR A 133 3.80 -4.47 13.04
CA THR A 133 3.42 -3.06 12.88
C THR A 133 1.96 -2.86 13.28
N HIS A 134 1.58 -1.63 13.64
CA HIS A 134 0.16 -1.31 13.88
C HIS A 134 -0.66 -1.10 12.58
N ALA A 135 -0.04 -1.24 11.41
CA ALA A 135 -0.70 -1.22 10.09
C ALA A 135 -0.47 -2.55 9.35
N SER A 136 -0.88 -3.64 10.00
CA SER A 136 -0.81 -5.00 9.44
C SER A 136 -2.01 -5.38 8.56
N PRO A 137 -3.26 -4.94 8.84
CA PRO A 137 -4.40 -5.26 7.98
C PRO A 137 -4.29 -4.65 6.58
N THR A 138 -4.55 -5.45 5.54
CA THR A 138 -4.59 -4.98 4.14
C THR A 138 -5.91 -4.24 3.88
N PRO A 139 -5.89 -3.03 3.29
CA PRO A 139 -7.12 -2.33 2.92
C PRO A 139 -7.88 -3.08 1.82
N ALA A 140 -9.15 -2.71 1.60
CA ALA A 140 -9.95 -3.19 0.48
C ALA A 140 -10.79 -2.04 -0.11
N THR A 141 -11.18 -2.16 -1.38
CA THR A 141 -12.02 -1.18 -2.08
C THR A 141 -12.97 -1.87 -3.06
N ASP A 142 -14.12 -1.24 -3.34
CA ASP A 142 -15.12 -1.65 -4.33
C ASP A 142 -15.18 -0.73 -5.56
N GLY A 143 -14.60 0.47 -5.47
CA GLY A 143 -14.22 1.31 -6.60
C GLY A 143 -14.25 2.82 -6.38
#